data_AF-A0A353PSN9-F1
#
_entry.id   AF-A0A353PSN9-F1
#
_cell.length_a   1.000
_cell.length_b   1.000
_cell.length_c   1.000
_cell.angle_alpha   90.00
_cell.angle_beta   90.00
_cell.angle_gamma   90.00
#
_symmetry.space_group_name_H-M   'P 1'
#
loop_
_entity.id
_entity.type
_entity.pdbx_description
1 polymer ?
#
loop_
_entity_poly.entity_id
_entity_poly.type
_entity_poly.pdbx_seq_one_letter_code
_entity_poly.pdbx_strand_id
1 'polypeptide(L)'
;MAKKTKKIEEVVYELSDLLLHFDSGDLIGLTDISVKAQELSKECEGKPIIHCISQSLVLLIEKEFKESNSDFVRIASTGVDYFIEANEAIEAKKEFPDWKKKRIADWVQSINPTIKICDDDAKEKISDASKLSKAESIIQSEHLAGFVSDAKDRLSRVEELLLLLDEDMGNLDFIKELFRIFHTIKGECGFLKLTTLGSLTHNIENLLDLLRSEKISVTTQVVDLLLRGLDYAKNMLQQIEENQINIENPTIIDSYVASLNNFTNETRPTIGSIMIQKGLISETEEQEILKQQAISGFKTRFGEIAVENKYVDKKEVDEILTHQKQSLQTDEKQEGYSDQEQAKK
;
A
#
# COMPACT_ATOMS: atom_id res chain seq x y z
N MET A 1 -38.04 -17.11 4.56
CA MET A 1 -36.81 -17.92 4.73
C MET A 1 -36.07 -18.11 3.40
N ALA A 2 -36.71 -18.61 2.32
CA ALA A 2 -36.05 -18.84 1.02
C ALA A 2 -35.33 -17.61 0.40
N LYS A 3 -35.88 -16.40 0.55
CA LYS A 3 -35.26 -15.15 0.03
C LYS A 3 -34.00 -14.73 0.80
N LYS A 4 -33.88 -15.09 2.07
CA LYS A 4 -32.72 -14.77 2.94
C LYS A 4 -31.59 -15.79 2.75
N THR A 5 -31.95 -17.07 2.54
CA THR A 5 -31.02 -18.15 2.15
C THR A 5 -30.28 -17.83 0.84
N LYS A 6 -31.03 -17.45 -0.21
CA LYS A 6 -30.44 -17.10 -1.50
C LYS A 6 -29.46 -15.91 -1.42
N LYS A 7 -29.69 -14.99 -0.47
CA LYS A 7 -28.82 -13.84 -0.22
C LYS A 7 -27.51 -14.22 0.51
N ILE A 8 -27.55 -15.20 1.43
CA ILE A 8 -26.34 -15.68 2.11
C ILE A 8 -25.40 -16.37 1.11
N GLU A 9 -25.94 -17.24 0.25
CA GLU A 9 -25.14 -17.94 -0.77
C GLU A 9 -24.43 -16.97 -1.73
N GLU A 10 -25.15 -15.93 -2.17
CA GLU A 10 -24.62 -14.88 -3.05
C GLU A 10 -23.47 -14.11 -2.39
N VAL A 11 -23.66 -13.65 -1.15
CA VAL A 11 -22.62 -12.90 -0.41
C VAL A 11 -21.39 -13.79 -0.13
N VAL A 12 -21.58 -15.08 0.17
CA VAL A 12 -20.47 -16.02 0.39
C VAL A 12 -19.68 -16.26 -0.89
N TYR A 13 -20.36 -16.40 -2.03
CA TYR A 13 -19.70 -16.58 -3.32
C TYR A 13 -18.86 -15.36 -3.69
N GLU A 14 -19.42 -14.15 -3.54
CA GLU A 14 -18.69 -12.90 -3.76
C GLU A 14 -17.49 -12.77 -2.81
N LEU A 15 -17.67 -13.09 -1.53
CA LEU A 15 -16.57 -13.08 -0.56
C LEU A 15 -15.46 -14.06 -0.92
N SER A 16 -15.82 -15.26 -1.39
CA SER A 16 -14.86 -16.27 -1.85
C SER A 16 -14.10 -15.82 -3.10
N ASP A 17 -14.77 -15.16 -4.03
CA ASP A 17 -14.17 -14.64 -5.26
C ASP A 17 -13.21 -13.49 -4.97
N LEU A 18 -13.59 -12.57 -4.08
CA LEU A 18 -12.71 -11.48 -3.63
C LEU A 18 -11.45 -12.02 -2.94
N LEU A 19 -11.59 -13.02 -2.08
CA LEU A 19 -10.43 -13.65 -1.42
C LEU A 19 -9.51 -14.37 -2.40
N LEU A 20 -10.05 -14.96 -3.47
CA LEU A 20 -9.25 -15.66 -4.48
C LEU A 20 -8.35 -14.71 -5.28
N HIS A 21 -8.80 -13.48 -5.50
CA HIS A 21 -8.10 -12.45 -6.26
C HIS A 21 -7.38 -11.44 -5.36
N PHE A 22 -7.36 -11.66 -4.04
CA PHE A 22 -6.75 -10.75 -3.09
C PHE A 22 -5.23 -10.86 -3.09
N ASP A 23 -4.56 -9.74 -3.38
CA ASP A 23 -3.12 -9.60 -3.27
C ASP A 23 -2.73 -8.96 -1.93
N SER A 24 -1.66 -9.44 -1.31
CA SER A 24 -1.16 -8.90 -0.04
C SER A 24 -0.81 -7.41 -0.18
N GLY A 25 -1.39 -6.59 0.70
CA GLY A 25 -1.24 -5.13 0.68
C GLY A 25 -2.32 -4.38 -0.10
N ASP A 26 -3.27 -5.06 -0.75
CA ASP A 26 -4.41 -4.44 -1.41
C ASP A 26 -5.47 -3.99 -0.38
N LEU A 27 -5.38 -2.75 0.09
CA LEU A 27 -6.33 -2.21 1.07
C LEU A 27 -7.75 -2.03 0.54
N ILE A 28 -7.91 -1.86 -0.78
CA ILE A 28 -9.24 -1.67 -1.37
C ILE A 28 -9.92 -3.03 -1.51
N GLY A 29 -9.22 -4.04 -2.03
CA GLY A 29 -9.70 -5.42 -1.99
C GLY A 29 -10.01 -5.87 -0.56
N LEU A 30 -9.18 -5.48 0.42
CA LEU A 30 -9.46 -5.77 1.83
C LEU A 30 -10.71 -5.05 2.36
N THR A 31 -11.00 -3.85 1.83
CA THR A 31 -12.21 -3.08 2.15
C THR A 31 -13.45 -3.75 1.56
N ASP A 32 -13.39 -4.22 0.31
CA ASP A 32 -14.49 -4.95 -0.31
C ASP A 32 -14.77 -6.27 0.41
N ILE A 33 -13.71 -7.01 0.76
CA ILE A 33 -13.78 -8.21 1.60
C ILE A 33 -14.42 -7.89 2.96
N SER A 34 -14.04 -6.77 3.58
CA SER A 34 -14.60 -6.31 4.85
C SER A 34 -16.09 -5.99 4.75
N VAL A 35 -16.51 -5.25 3.72
CA VAL A 35 -17.91 -4.92 3.47
C VAL A 35 -18.74 -6.20 3.30
N LYS A 36 -18.24 -7.16 2.51
CA LYS A 36 -18.94 -8.44 2.29
C LYS A 36 -18.98 -9.31 3.53
N ALA A 37 -17.91 -9.36 4.32
CA ALA A 37 -17.90 -10.07 5.59
C ALA A 37 -18.87 -9.46 6.62
N GLN A 38 -18.97 -8.13 6.67
CA GLN A 38 -19.94 -7.42 7.52
C GLN A 38 -21.39 -7.66 7.06
N GLU A 39 -21.64 -7.64 5.74
CA GLU A 39 -22.95 -7.99 5.17
C GLU A 39 -23.33 -9.44 5.54
N LEU A 40 -22.40 -10.38 5.37
CA LEU A 40 -22.59 -11.79 5.72
C LEU A 40 -22.96 -11.95 7.21
N SER A 41 -22.22 -11.26 8.09
CA SER A 41 -22.44 -11.29 9.53
C SER A 41 -23.84 -10.83 9.91
N LYS A 42 -24.33 -9.76 9.30
CA LYS A 42 -25.68 -9.22 9.50
C LYS A 42 -26.77 -10.19 9.02
N GLU A 43 -26.57 -10.84 7.88
CA GLU A 43 -27.53 -11.82 7.37
C GLU A 43 -27.62 -13.07 8.26
N CYS A 44 -26.54 -13.38 8.96
CA CYS A 44 -26.44 -14.51 9.89
C CYS A 44 -27.04 -14.27 11.28
N GLU A 45 -27.54 -13.06 11.57
CA GLU A 45 -28.21 -12.76 12.82
C GLU A 45 -29.34 -13.78 13.10
N GLY A 46 -29.20 -14.51 14.21
CA GLY A 46 -30.12 -15.56 14.63
C GLY A 46 -29.66 -17.01 14.38
N LYS A 47 -28.53 -17.24 13.70
CA LYS A 47 -27.92 -18.57 13.51
C LYS A 47 -26.54 -18.62 14.21
N PRO A 48 -26.45 -19.11 15.47
CA PRO A 48 -25.25 -18.93 16.32
C PRO A 48 -23.92 -19.38 15.72
N ILE A 49 -23.88 -20.57 15.10
CA ILE A 49 -22.65 -21.16 14.56
C ILE A 49 -22.10 -20.30 13.41
N ILE A 50 -22.91 -20.08 12.37
CA ILE A 50 -22.45 -19.33 11.20
C ILE A 50 -22.25 -17.84 11.49
N HIS A 51 -23.02 -17.27 12.44
CA HIS A 51 -22.80 -15.91 12.89
C HIS A 51 -21.43 -15.76 13.57
N CYS A 52 -21.05 -16.71 14.43
CA CYS A 52 -19.74 -16.72 15.05
C CYS A 52 -18.60 -16.82 14.02
N ILE A 53 -18.75 -17.66 12.99
CA ILE A 53 -17.77 -17.76 11.90
C ILE A 53 -17.67 -16.44 11.14
N SER A 54 -18.79 -15.86 10.73
CA SER A 54 -18.81 -14.58 10.00
C SER A 54 -18.21 -13.43 10.80
N GLN A 55 -18.44 -13.36 12.11
CA GLN A 55 -17.81 -12.35 12.95
C GLN A 55 -16.32 -12.59 13.14
N SER A 56 -15.88 -13.86 13.21
CA SER A 56 -14.46 -14.18 13.28
C SER A 56 -13.74 -13.83 11.97
N LEU A 57 -14.40 -13.98 10.82
CA LEU A 57 -13.91 -13.47 9.54
C LEU A 57 -13.74 -11.95 9.58
N VAL A 58 -14.74 -11.21 10.05
CA VAL A 58 -14.65 -9.75 10.22
C VAL A 58 -13.45 -9.35 11.08
N LEU A 59 -13.27 -10.01 12.23
CA LEU A 59 -12.11 -9.75 13.11
C LEU A 59 -10.77 -10.08 12.44
N LEU A 60 -10.70 -11.16 11.64
CA LEU A 60 -9.50 -11.53 10.91
C LEU A 60 -9.14 -10.46 9.86
N ILE A 61 -10.14 -9.96 9.13
CA ILE A 61 -9.97 -8.90 8.14
C ILE A 61 -9.51 -7.60 8.82
N GLU A 62 -10.09 -7.24 9.95
CA GLU A 62 -9.65 -6.09 10.75
C GLU A 62 -8.21 -6.21 11.24
N LYS A 63 -7.76 -7.42 11.58
CA LYS A 63 -6.35 -7.67 11.91
C LYS A 63 -5.44 -7.46 10.70
N GLU A 64 -5.87 -7.92 9.52
CA GLU A 64 -5.11 -7.70 8.27
C GLU A 64 -4.96 -6.20 7.94
N PHE A 65 -5.97 -5.38 8.24
CA PHE A 65 -5.86 -3.92 8.12
C PHE A 65 -4.77 -3.32 9.01
N LYS A 66 -4.53 -3.94 10.18
CA LYS A 66 -3.54 -3.47 11.17
C LYS A 66 -2.14 -3.95 10.80
N GLU A 67 -2.00 -5.25 10.56
CA GLU A 67 -0.74 -5.94 10.30
C GLU A 67 -0.92 -6.91 9.13
N SER A 68 -0.09 -6.77 8.10
CA SER A 68 -0.16 -7.69 6.96
C SER A 68 0.26 -9.09 7.36
N ASN A 69 -0.56 -10.08 7.04
CA ASN A 69 -0.31 -11.48 7.33
C ASN A 69 -0.26 -12.28 6.02
N SER A 70 0.89 -12.89 5.74
CA SER A 70 1.09 -13.72 4.54
C SER A 70 0.15 -14.93 4.47
N ASP A 71 -0.40 -15.36 5.62
CA ASP A 71 -1.37 -16.45 5.71
C ASP A 71 -2.84 -15.98 5.65
N PHE A 72 -3.11 -14.68 5.50
CA PHE A 72 -4.48 -14.13 5.57
C PHE A 72 -5.46 -14.84 4.64
N VAL A 73 -5.15 -14.90 3.34
CA VAL A 73 -6.03 -15.53 2.32
C VAL A 73 -6.33 -16.97 2.69
N ARG A 74 -5.32 -17.72 3.14
CA ARG A 74 -5.45 -19.12 3.55
C ARG A 74 -6.36 -19.26 4.78
N ILE A 75 -6.16 -18.43 5.80
CA ILE A 75 -6.94 -18.48 7.05
C ILE A 75 -8.39 -18.03 6.80
N ALA A 76 -8.58 -16.97 6.01
CA ALA A 76 -9.90 -16.44 5.66
C ALA A 76 -10.68 -17.44 4.79
N SER A 77 -10.05 -18.02 3.76
CA SER A 77 -10.68 -19.05 2.90
C SER A 77 -11.10 -20.27 3.73
N THR A 78 -10.26 -20.70 4.69
CA THR A 78 -10.63 -21.78 5.62
C THR A 78 -11.89 -21.43 6.43
N GLY A 79 -12.03 -20.17 6.85
CA GLY A 79 -13.23 -19.70 7.53
C GLY A 79 -14.47 -19.70 6.64
N VAL A 80 -14.32 -19.32 5.36
CA VAL A 80 -15.40 -19.39 4.36
C VAL A 80 -15.83 -20.83 4.12
N ASP A 81 -14.89 -21.77 3.99
CA ASP A 81 -15.21 -23.21 3.85
C ASP A 81 -16.02 -23.72 5.04
N TYR A 82 -15.59 -23.38 6.27
CA TYR A 82 -16.33 -23.73 7.48
C TYR A 82 -17.71 -23.09 7.54
N PHE A 83 -17.85 -21.86 7.05
CA PHE A 83 -19.14 -21.20 6.94
C PHE A 83 -20.07 -21.97 6.00
N ILE A 84 -19.60 -22.33 4.81
CA ILE A 84 -20.37 -23.08 3.80
C ILE A 84 -20.84 -24.41 4.39
N GLU A 85 -19.91 -25.20 4.93
CA GLU A 85 -20.24 -26.51 5.51
C GLU A 85 -21.28 -26.40 6.65
N ALA A 86 -21.15 -25.38 7.51
CA ALA A 86 -22.09 -25.16 8.60
C ALA A 86 -23.46 -24.67 8.10
N ASN A 87 -23.50 -23.79 7.09
CA ASN A 87 -24.76 -23.31 6.54
C ASN A 87 -25.52 -24.43 5.82
N GLU A 88 -24.85 -25.26 5.03
CA GLU A 88 -25.46 -26.42 4.36
C GLU A 88 -26.10 -27.40 5.35
N ALA A 89 -25.44 -27.68 6.48
CA ALA A 89 -25.99 -28.55 7.51
C ALA A 89 -27.23 -27.95 8.18
N ILE A 90 -27.21 -26.64 8.48
CA ILE A 90 -28.35 -25.92 9.04
C ILE A 90 -29.55 -25.98 8.07
N GLU A 91 -29.30 -25.77 6.78
CA GLU A 91 -30.35 -25.78 5.76
C GLU A 91 -30.92 -27.16 5.50
N ALA A 92 -30.06 -28.19 5.51
CA ALA A 92 -30.47 -29.58 5.43
C ALA A 92 -31.13 -30.09 6.72
N LYS A 93 -31.21 -29.27 7.79
CA LYS A 93 -31.67 -29.65 9.14
C LYS A 93 -30.97 -30.89 9.67
N LYS A 94 -29.69 -31.06 9.32
CA LYS A 94 -28.85 -32.16 9.76
C LYS A 94 -28.11 -31.77 11.02
N GLU A 95 -27.86 -32.74 11.87
CA GLU A 95 -26.99 -32.55 13.02
C GLU A 95 -25.55 -32.30 12.54
N PHE A 96 -24.94 -31.21 13.00
CA PHE A 96 -23.57 -30.87 12.63
C PHE A 96 -22.59 -31.71 13.48
N PRO A 97 -21.69 -32.52 12.88
CA PRO A 97 -20.83 -33.42 13.63
C PRO A 97 -19.92 -32.70 14.64
N ASP A 98 -19.74 -33.27 15.83
CA ASP A 98 -18.97 -32.64 16.91
C ASP A 98 -17.50 -32.41 16.57
N TRP A 99 -16.89 -33.29 15.77
CA TRP A 99 -15.53 -33.10 15.30
C TRP A 99 -15.40 -31.89 14.35
N LYS A 100 -16.45 -31.56 13.59
CA LYS A 100 -16.49 -30.35 12.76
C LYS A 100 -16.68 -29.11 13.63
N LYS A 101 -17.57 -29.16 14.63
CA LYS A 101 -17.71 -28.07 15.63
C LYS A 101 -16.37 -27.75 16.30
N LYS A 102 -15.60 -28.79 16.64
CA LYS A 102 -14.26 -28.64 17.23
C LYS A 102 -13.29 -27.91 16.30
N ARG A 103 -13.23 -28.26 15.01
CA ARG A 103 -12.37 -27.55 14.03
C ARG A 103 -12.72 -26.08 13.90
N ILE A 104 -14.01 -25.75 13.89
CA ILE A 104 -14.49 -24.36 13.86
C ILE A 104 -14.07 -23.65 15.16
N ALA A 105 -14.23 -24.31 16.31
CA ALA A 105 -13.80 -23.78 17.59
C ALA A 105 -12.30 -23.46 17.63
N ASP A 106 -11.47 -24.39 17.17
CA ASP A 106 -10.01 -24.23 17.11
C ASP A 106 -9.61 -23.08 16.16
N TRP A 107 -10.28 -22.96 15.01
CA TRP A 107 -10.05 -21.86 14.06
C TRP A 107 -10.44 -20.49 14.62
N VAL A 108 -11.61 -20.36 15.24
CA VAL A 108 -12.02 -19.09 15.87
C VAL A 108 -11.10 -18.72 17.01
N GLN A 109 -10.66 -19.68 17.84
CA GLN A 109 -9.70 -19.40 18.91
C GLN A 109 -8.33 -18.96 18.39
N SER A 110 -7.91 -19.46 17.22
CA SER A 110 -6.68 -19.00 16.57
C SER A 110 -6.75 -17.52 16.16
N ILE A 111 -7.94 -17.04 15.80
CA ILE A 111 -8.18 -15.64 15.43
C ILE A 111 -8.37 -14.79 16.67
N ASN A 112 -9.17 -15.24 17.64
CA ASN A 112 -9.38 -14.53 18.89
C ASN A 112 -9.39 -15.50 20.08
N PRO A 113 -8.26 -15.57 20.83
CA PRO A 113 -8.12 -16.48 21.98
C PRO A 113 -9.13 -16.22 23.11
N THR A 114 -9.76 -15.05 23.15
CA THR A 114 -10.74 -14.70 24.18
C THR A 114 -12.16 -15.22 23.90
N ILE A 115 -12.43 -15.70 22.68
CA ILE A 115 -13.72 -16.28 22.29
C ILE A 115 -13.70 -17.77 22.65
N LYS A 116 -14.49 -18.15 23.66
CA LYS A 116 -14.85 -19.55 23.90
C LYS A 116 -16.14 -19.82 23.12
N ILE A 117 -16.05 -20.57 22.01
CA ILE A 117 -17.27 -21.12 21.39
C ILE A 117 -17.80 -22.19 22.33
N CYS A 118 -18.70 -21.79 23.23
CA CYS A 118 -19.71 -22.59 23.90
C CYS A 118 -20.65 -21.58 24.60
N ASP A 119 -21.90 -21.54 24.13
CA ASP A 119 -23.07 -20.84 24.69
C ASP A 119 -23.16 -19.30 24.53
N ASP A 120 -24.41 -18.81 24.66
CA ASP A 120 -24.96 -17.53 24.20
C ASP A 120 -24.18 -16.23 24.53
N ASP A 121 -23.17 -16.31 25.40
CA ASP A 121 -22.29 -15.20 25.84
C ASP A 121 -21.30 -14.70 24.76
N ALA A 122 -21.14 -15.43 23.65
CA ALA A 122 -20.29 -15.00 22.53
C ALA A 122 -20.84 -13.72 21.85
N LYS A 123 -22.16 -13.49 21.86
CA LYS A 123 -22.79 -12.34 21.20
C LYS A 123 -22.38 -10.99 21.81
N GLU A 124 -22.27 -10.89 23.14
CA GLU A 124 -21.96 -9.62 23.82
C GLU A 124 -20.49 -9.21 23.62
N LYS A 125 -19.55 -10.15 23.77
CA LYS A 125 -18.11 -9.87 23.64
C LYS A 125 -17.71 -9.48 22.21
N ILE A 126 -18.42 -9.99 21.21
CA ILE A 126 -18.14 -9.69 19.80
C ILE A 126 -18.81 -8.37 19.36
N SER A 127 -19.98 -8.04 19.94
CA SER A 127 -20.63 -6.73 19.76
C SER A 127 -19.68 -5.56 20.07
N ASP A 128 -18.96 -5.65 21.19
CA ASP A 128 -18.12 -4.55 21.65
C ASP A 128 -16.82 -4.40 20.84
N ALA A 129 -16.25 -5.51 20.36
CA ALA A 129 -15.13 -5.48 19.41
C ALA A 129 -15.54 -4.85 18.05
N SER A 130 -16.72 -5.19 17.53
CA SER A 130 -17.22 -4.64 16.27
C SER A 130 -17.51 -3.13 16.33
N LYS A 131 -17.90 -2.60 17.49
CA LYS A 131 -18.11 -1.16 17.69
C LYS A 131 -16.79 -0.39 17.68
N LEU A 132 -15.74 -0.96 18.27
CA LEU A 132 -14.40 -0.38 18.27
C LEU A 132 -13.84 -0.32 16.85
N SER A 133 -13.96 -1.41 16.09
CA SER A 133 -13.55 -1.46 14.68
C SER A 133 -14.35 -0.53 13.79
N LYS A 134 -15.68 -0.46 13.97
CA LYS A 134 -16.52 0.45 13.18
C LYS A 134 -16.16 1.92 13.43
N ALA A 135 -15.82 2.28 14.66
CA ALA A 135 -15.32 3.62 14.97
C ALA A 135 -13.95 3.88 14.32
N GLU A 136 -13.03 2.91 14.36
CA GLU A 136 -11.73 2.99 13.66
C GLU A 136 -11.90 3.13 12.13
N SER A 137 -12.83 2.39 11.53
CA SER A 137 -13.16 2.46 10.10
C SER A 137 -13.81 3.79 9.70
N ILE A 138 -14.71 4.34 10.53
CA ILE A 138 -15.30 5.67 10.29
C ILE A 138 -14.22 6.75 10.36
N ILE A 139 -13.36 6.70 11.38
CA ILE A 139 -12.25 7.64 11.56
C ILE A 139 -11.29 7.55 10.35
N GLN A 140 -10.96 6.34 9.89
CA GLN A 140 -10.14 6.14 8.70
C GLN A 140 -10.81 6.70 7.44
N SER A 141 -12.14 6.58 7.30
CA SER A 141 -12.88 7.15 6.18
C SER A 141 -12.91 8.68 6.18
N GLU A 142 -12.99 9.33 7.36
CA GLU A 142 -12.95 10.78 7.48
C GLU A 142 -11.56 11.33 7.17
N HIS A 143 -10.50 10.68 7.70
CA HIS A 143 -9.12 11.04 7.36
C HIS A 143 -8.82 10.86 5.88
N LEU A 144 -9.33 9.80 5.26
CA LEU A 144 -9.16 9.55 3.83
C LEU A 144 -9.88 10.62 2.99
N ALA A 145 -11.12 10.97 3.32
CA ALA A 145 -11.88 12.00 2.61
C ALA A 145 -11.21 13.38 2.72
N GLY A 146 -10.73 13.74 3.91
CA GLY A 146 -9.97 14.97 4.12
C GLY A 146 -8.68 15.00 3.30
N PHE A 147 -7.92 13.90 3.31
CA PHE A 147 -6.72 13.77 2.49
C PHE A 147 -7.00 13.90 1.00
N VAL A 148 -8.03 13.23 0.47
CA VAL A 148 -8.36 13.30 -0.96
C VAL A 148 -8.67 14.73 -1.38
N SER A 149 -9.45 15.47 -0.57
CA SER A 149 -9.75 16.87 -0.82
C SER A 149 -8.47 17.73 -0.82
N ASP A 150 -7.66 17.63 0.22
CA ASP A 150 -6.43 18.42 0.37
C ASP A 150 -5.42 18.09 -0.73
N ALA A 151 -5.28 16.81 -1.09
CA ALA A 151 -4.37 16.37 -2.14
C ALA A 151 -4.79 16.89 -3.51
N LYS A 152 -6.10 16.97 -3.83
CA LYS A 152 -6.58 17.57 -5.09
C LYS A 152 -6.24 19.05 -5.21
N ASP A 153 -6.39 19.82 -4.13
CA ASP A 153 -6.01 21.24 -4.12
C ASP A 153 -4.49 21.41 -4.34
N ARG A 154 -3.70 20.56 -3.68
CA ARG A 154 -2.24 20.52 -3.87
C ARG A 154 -1.84 20.14 -5.30
N LEU A 155 -2.48 19.14 -5.90
CA LEU A 155 -2.19 18.73 -7.28
C LEU A 155 -2.62 19.80 -8.30
N SER A 156 -3.68 20.56 -8.01
CA SER A 156 -4.04 21.73 -8.83
C SER A 156 -2.94 22.79 -8.78
N ARG A 157 -2.35 23.02 -7.61
CA ARG A 157 -1.18 23.91 -7.48
C ARG A 157 0.06 23.37 -8.20
N VAL A 158 0.29 22.05 -8.18
CA VAL A 158 1.38 21.41 -8.93
C VAL A 158 1.22 21.68 -10.43
N GLU A 159 0.02 21.57 -10.97
CA GLU A 159 -0.26 21.87 -12.38
C GLU A 159 0.17 23.29 -12.76
N GLU A 160 -0.25 24.29 -11.97
CA GLU A 160 0.16 25.69 -12.18
C GLU A 160 1.68 25.86 -12.14
N LEU A 161 2.33 25.23 -11.15
CA LEU A 161 3.78 25.30 -10.98
C LEU A 161 4.54 24.66 -12.15
N LEU A 162 4.02 23.56 -12.70
CA LEU A 162 4.65 22.90 -13.86
C LEU A 162 4.52 23.75 -15.12
N LEU A 163 3.39 24.45 -15.32
CA LEU A 163 3.25 25.41 -16.42
C LEU A 163 4.22 26.59 -16.27
N LEU A 164 4.34 27.14 -15.06
CA LEU A 164 5.30 28.21 -14.78
C LEU A 164 6.77 27.75 -14.95
N LEU A 165 7.06 26.50 -14.58
CA LEU A 165 8.38 25.91 -14.75
C LEU A 165 8.73 25.67 -16.23
N ASP A 166 7.75 25.38 -17.09
CA ASP A 166 7.96 25.25 -18.53
C ASP A 166 8.28 26.61 -19.17
N GLU A 167 7.68 27.70 -18.67
CA GLU A 167 7.99 29.07 -19.09
C GLU A 167 9.34 29.57 -18.56
N ASP A 168 9.71 29.20 -17.32
CA ASP A 168 10.95 29.63 -16.64
C ASP A 168 11.66 28.43 -15.99
N MET A 169 12.34 27.65 -16.83
CA MET A 169 13.08 26.43 -16.43
C MET A 169 14.24 26.70 -15.46
N GLY A 170 14.68 27.95 -15.30
CA GLY A 170 15.77 28.32 -14.37
C GLY A 170 15.30 28.56 -12.94
N ASN A 171 13.99 28.54 -12.68
CA ASN A 171 13.44 28.97 -11.42
C ASN A 171 13.39 27.86 -10.37
N LEU A 172 14.45 27.80 -9.55
CA LEU A 172 14.57 26.82 -8.46
C LEU A 172 13.46 26.94 -7.40
N ASP A 173 12.77 28.06 -7.30
CA ASP A 173 11.71 28.22 -6.28
C ASP A 173 10.47 27.41 -6.64
N PHE A 174 10.14 27.28 -7.93
CA PHE A 174 9.07 26.37 -8.39
C PHE A 174 9.41 24.92 -8.05
N ILE A 175 10.66 24.50 -8.26
CA ILE A 175 11.13 23.14 -7.95
C ILE A 175 11.05 22.86 -6.45
N LYS A 176 11.45 23.82 -5.60
CA LYS A 176 11.34 23.69 -4.13
C LYS A 176 9.90 23.58 -3.67
N GLU A 177 8.98 24.32 -4.29
CA GLU A 177 7.56 24.26 -3.97
C GLU A 177 6.97 22.90 -4.40
N LEU A 178 7.24 22.45 -5.62
CA LEU A 178 6.88 21.12 -6.11
C LEU A 178 7.38 20.02 -5.16
N PHE A 179 8.66 20.08 -4.76
CA PHE A 179 9.26 19.12 -3.83
C PHE A 179 8.49 19.07 -2.51
N ARG A 180 8.16 20.22 -1.92
CA ARG A 180 7.41 20.29 -0.66
C ARG A 180 6.02 19.68 -0.78
N ILE A 181 5.31 19.95 -1.88
CA ILE A 181 3.97 19.41 -2.11
C ILE A 181 4.01 17.89 -2.17
N PHE A 182 4.89 17.31 -3.00
CA PHE A 182 5.02 15.86 -3.12
C PHE A 182 5.52 15.21 -1.83
N HIS A 183 6.42 15.85 -1.09
CA HIS A 183 6.88 15.37 0.21
C HIS A 183 5.74 15.29 1.24
N THR A 184 4.85 16.30 1.27
CA THR A 184 3.67 16.29 2.13
C THR A 184 2.71 15.17 1.74
N ILE A 185 2.36 15.05 0.46
CA ILE A 185 1.45 14.00 -0.03
C ILE A 185 2.01 12.61 0.28
N LYS A 186 3.33 12.37 0.07
CA LYS A 186 3.99 11.12 0.42
C LYS A 186 3.83 10.78 1.90
N GLY A 187 4.05 11.77 2.79
CA GLY A 187 3.93 11.58 4.24
C GLY A 187 2.51 11.19 4.65
N GLU A 188 1.50 11.82 4.05
CA GLU A 188 0.09 11.52 4.28
C GLU A 188 -0.31 10.14 3.71
N CYS A 189 0.17 9.79 2.51
CA CYS A 189 0.00 8.46 1.94
C CYS A 189 0.55 7.38 2.87
N GLY A 190 1.68 7.66 3.52
CA GLY A 190 2.27 6.77 4.51
C GLY A 190 1.41 6.56 5.75
N PHE A 191 0.75 7.62 6.23
CA PHE A 191 -0.18 7.53 7.35
C PHE A 191 -1.45 6.75 6.99
N LEU A 192 -1.95 6.96 5.77
CA LEU A 192 -3.17 6.31 5.24
C LEU A 192 -2.92 4.94 4.59
N LYS A 193 -1.65 4.49 4.58
CA LYS A 193 -1.19 3.25 3.93
C LYS A 193 -1.52 3.18 2.43
N LEU A 194 -1.61 4.32 1.74
CA LEU A 194 -1.80 4.40 0.29
C LEU A 194 -0.49 4.09 -0.44
N THR A 195 -0.07 2.82 -0.42
CA THR A 195 1.27 2.37 -0.85
C THR A 195 1.59 2.72 -2.29
N THR A 196 0.63 2.60 -3.22
CA THR A 196 0.85 2.88 -4.65
C THR A 196 1.03 4.36 -4.91
N LEU A 197 0.14 5.21 -4.38
CA LEU A 197 0.26 6.67 -4.48
C LEU A 197 1.50 7.19 -3.73
N GLY A 198 1.80 6.60 -2.57
CA GLY A 198 3.02 6.88 -1.82
C GLY A 198 4.28 6.55 -2.63
N SER A 199 4.30 5.43 -3.35
CA SER A 199 5.41 5.04 -4.22
C SER A 199 5.57 5.99 -5.40
N LEU A 200 4.48 6.36 -6.07
CA LEU A 200 4.50 7.34 -7.16
C LEU A 200 5.08 8.68 -6.69
N THR A 201 4.54 9.22 -5.59
CA THR A 201 4.96 10.52 -5.04
C THR A 201 6.40 10.50 -4.53
N HIS A 202 6.87 9.38 -3.97
CA HIS A 202 8.27 9.21 -3.61
C HIS A 202 9.21 9.24 -4.82
N ASN A 203 8.85 8.56 -5.92
CA ASN A 203 9.66 8.58 -7.15
C ASN A 203 9.72 10.00 -7.74
N ILE A 204 8.60 10.72 -7.77
CA ILE A 204 8.56 12.13 -8.19
C ILE A 204 9.40 13.02 -7.27
N GLU A 205 9.30 12.83 -5.96
CA GLU A 205 10.12 13.56 -4.97
C GLU A 205 11.62 13.34 -5.19
N ASN A 206 12.04 12.12 -5.54
CA ASN A 206 13.44 11.82 -5.83
C ASN A 206 13.95 12.58 -7.07
N LEU A 207 13.14 12.68 -8.12
CA LEU A 207 13.46 13.50 -9.29
C LEU A 207 13.60 14.98 -8.91
N LEU A 208 12.64 15.51 -8.14
CA LEU A 208 12.65 16.89 -7.65
C LEU A 208 13.82 17.17 -6.70
N ASP A 209 14.28 16.17 -5.94
CA ASP A 209 15.47 16.26 -5.09
C ASP A 209 16.75 16.46 -5.89
N LEU A 210 16.87 15.78 -7.04
CA LEU A 210 18.00 15.95 -7.94
C LEU A 210 17.99 17.34 -8.59
N LEU A 211 16.82 17.78 -9.07
CA LEU A 211 16.63 19.10 -9.69
C LEU A 211 16.92 20.24 -8.71
N ARG A 212 16.35 20.21 -7.49
CA ARG A 212 16.55 21.28 -6.49
C ARG A 212 17.98 21.32 -5.95
N SER A 213 18.71 20.21 -6.07
CA SER A 213 20.12 20.10 -5.69
C SER A 213 21.05 20.40 -6.85
N GLU A 214 20.51 20.85 -7.99
CA GLU A 214 21.24 21.22 -9.21
C GLU A 214 22.11 20.08 -9.79
N LYS A 215 21.81 18.82 -9.43
CA LYS A 215 22.49 17.64 -9.97
C LYS A 215 22.08 17.29 -11.39
N ILE A 216 20.90 17.77 -11.77
CA ILE A 216 20.35 17.70 -13.13
C ILE A 216 19.66 19.03 -13.42
N SER A 217 19.69 19.45 -14.68
CA SER A 217 18.98 20.64 -15.13
C SER A 217 17.52 20.33 -15.47
N VAL A 218 16.65 21.33 -15.33
CA VAL A 218 15.28 21.26 -15.84
C VAL A 218 15.34 21.24 -17.37
N THR A 219 14.63 20.29 -17.98
CA THR A 219 14.48 20.17 -19.44
C THR A 219 13.02 19.91 -19.76
N THR A 220 12.61 20.11 -21.01
CA THR A 220 11.25 19.75 -21.47
C THR A 220 10.91 18.29 -21.15
N GLN A 221 11.87 17.37 -21.30
CA GLN A 221 11.68 15.96 -20.95
C GLN A 221 11.37 15.75 -19.45
N VAL A 222 12.01 16.54 -18.57
CA VAL A 222 11.74 16.51 -17.12
C VAL A 222 10.35 17.06 -16.82
N VAL A 223 9.95 18.16 -17.45
CA VAL A 223 8.61 18.73 -17.30
C VAL A 223 7.54 17.73 -17.76
N ASP A 224 7.75 17.08 -18.91
CA ASP A 224 6.86 16.02 -19.44
C ASP A 224 6.77 14.81 -18.50
N LEU A 225 7.87 14.44 -17.83
CA LEU A 225 7.85 13.39 -16.82
C LEU A 225 7.01 13.81 -15.62
N LEU A 226 7.20 15.03 -15.11
CA LEU A 226 6.45 15.55 -13.97
C LEU A 226 4.95 15.71 -14.27
N LEU A 227 4.59 16.17 -15.47
CA LEU A 227 3.20 16.28 -15.92
C LEU A 227 2.52 14.91 -15.99
N ARG A 228 3.20 13.89 -16.54
CA ARG A 228 2.68 12.51 -16.50
C ARG A 228 2.53 11.99 -15.08
N GLY A 229 3.49 12.27 -14.21
CA GLY A 229 3.40 11.93 -12.78
C GLY A 229 2.20 12.58 -12.08
N LEU A 230 1.92 13.84 -12.41
CA LEU A 230 0.74 14.58 -11.95
C LEU A 230 -0.55 13.91 -12.44
N ASP A 231 -0.63 13.53 -13.71
CA ASP A 231 -1.81 12.86 -14.27
C ASP A 231 -2.10 11.53 -13.58
N TYR A 232 -1.07 10.69 -13.37
CA TYR A 232 -1.21 9.45 -12.61
C TYR A 232 -1.68 9.72 -11.17
N ALA A 233 -1.13 10.74 -10.49
CA ALA A 233 -1.51 11.07 -9.12
C ALA A 233 -2.97 11.56 -9.05
N LYS A 234 -3.41 12.39 -10.00
CA LYS A 234 -4.81 12.84 -10.10
C LYS A 234 -5.76 11.68 -10.33
N ASN A 235 -5.41 10.77 -11.25
CA ASN A 235 -6.24 9.59 -11.53
C ASN A 235 -6.34 8.67 -10.31
N MET A 236 -5.22 8.38 -9.65
CA MET A 236 -5.20 7.60 -8.40
C MET A 236 -6.10 8.21 -7.32
N LEU A 237 -6.05 9.53 -7.13
CA LEU A 237 -6.94 10.21 -6.16
C LEU A 237 -8.42 10.11 -6.56
N GLN A 238 -8.73 10.21 -7.85
CA GLN A 238 -10.10 10.03 -8.34
C GLN A 238 -10.60 8.60 -8.08
N GLN A 239 -9.77 7.59 -8.31
CA GLN A 239 -10.12 6.20 -8.06
C GLN A 239 -10.35 5.91 -6.57
N ILE A 240 -9.48 6.48 -5.71
CA ILE A 240 -9.64 6.41 -4.25
C ILE A 240 -10.97 7.04 -3.83
N GLU A 241 -11.35 8.18 -4.41
CA GLU A 241 -12.63 8.86 -4.12
C GLU A 241 -13.84 8.05 -4.59
N GLU A 242 -13.76 7.43 -5.77
CA GLU A 242 -14.85 6.68 -6.38
C GLU A 242 -15.00 5.25 -5.81
N ASN A 243 -14.16 4.85 -4.86
CA ASN A 243 -14.00 3.48 -4.37
C ASN A 243 -13.81 2.47 -5.53
N GLN A 244 -13.22 2.91 -6.64
CA GLN A 244 -12.96 2.03 -7.78
C GLN A 244 -11.55 1.47 -7.62
N ILE A 245 -11.44 0.13 -7.58
CA ILE A 245 -10.16 -0.53 -7.84
C ILE A 245 -9.85 -0.30 -9.31
N ASN A 246 -8.97 0.64 -9.62
CA ASN A 246 -8.28 0.57 -10.90
C ASN A 246 -6.97 1.33 -10.92
N ILE A 247 -6.01 0.98 -10.06
CA ILE A 247 -4.59 1.32 -10.29
C ILE A 247 -4.37 1.10 -11.79
N GLU A 248 -4.18 2.17 -12.57
CA GLU A 248 -4.13 2.04 -14.03
C GLU A 248 -3.21 0.88 -14.37
N ASN A 249 -3.66 -0.02 -15.26
CA ASN A 249 -2.99 -1.24 -15.70
C ASN A 249 -1.55 -1.30 -15.15
N PRO A 250 -1.26 -1.99 -14.02
CA PRO A 250 -0.05 -1.81 -13.22
C PRO A 250 1.23 -1.66 -14.04
N THR A 251 1.29 -2.37 -15.16
CA THR A 251 2.30 -2.24 -16.22
C THR A 251 2.59 -0.81 -16.70
N ILE A 252 1.61 0.07 -16.87
CA ILE A 252 1.77 1.46 -17.33
C ILE A 252 2.46 2.29 -16.25
N ILE A 253 1.98 2.24 -15.01
CA ILE A 253 2.59 2.98 -13.89
C ILE A 253 3.97 2.42 -13.59
N ASP A 254 4.13 1.10 -13.60
CA ASP A 254 5.42 0.44 -13.46
C ASP A 254 6.38 0.87 -14.58
N SER A 255 5.90 1.01 -15.83
CA SER A 255 6.72 1.49 -16.94
C SER A 255 7.11 2.97 -16.79
N TYR A 256 6.23 3.80 -16.24
CA TYR A 256 6.53 5.20 -15.92
C TYR A 256 7.56 5.29 -14.80
N VAL A 257 7.35 4.57 -13.70
CA VAL A 257 8.26 4.51 -12.56
C VAL A 257 9.62 3.97 -13.00
N ALA A 258 9.66 2.93 -13.84
CA ALA A 258 10.90 2.42 -14.43
C ALA A 258 11.58 3.46 -15.32
N SER A 259 10.83 4.20 -16.14
CA SER A 259 11.38 5.28 -16.97
C SER A 259 11.98 6.40 -16.13
N LEU A 260 11.28 6.80 -15.07
CA LEU A 260 11.75 7.81 -14.13
C LEU A 260 12.99 7.31 -13.38
N ASN A 261 12.98 6.07 -12.91
CA ASN A 261 14.12 5.45 -12.22
C ASN A 261 15.32 5.26 -13.14
N ASN A 262 15.14 4.95 -14.41
CA ASN A 262 16.25 4.91 -15.37
C ASN A 262 16.87 6.30 -15.54
N PHE A 263 16.03 7.33 -15.70
CA PHE A 263 16.49 8.72 -15.80
C PHE A 263 17.26 9.18 -14.55
N THR A 264 16.79 8.81 -13.35
CA THR A 264 17.47 9.18 -12.09
C THR A 264 18.67 8.28 -11.78
N ASN A 265 18.66 7.00 -12.16
CA ASN A 265 19.78 6.08 -11.93
C ASN A 265 21.03 6.47 -12.72
N GLU A 266 20.87 6.98 -13.94
CA GLU A 266 21.99 7.50 -14.73
C GLU A 266 22.72 8.65 -14.02
N THR A 267 22.03 9.37 -13.14
CA THR A 267 22.54 10.58 -12.47
C THR A 267 22.84 10.35 -10.98
N ARG A 268 22.20 9.37 -10.36
CA ARG A 268 22.45 8.94 -8.98
C ARG A 268 22.06 7.46 -8.80
N PRO A 269 23.02 6.53 -8.66
CA PRO A 269 22.70 5.14 -8.40
C PRO A 269 21.99 5.02 -7.03
N THR A 270 20.87 4.27 -6.96
CA THR A 270 20.16 4.05 -5.69
C THR A 270 20.97 3.14 -4.75
N ILE A 271 20.64 3.17 -3.46
CA ILE A 271 21.27 2.26 -2.49
C ILE A 271 20.99 0.80 -2.86
N GLY A 272 19.76 0.50 -3.29
CA GLY A 272 19.36 -0.84 -3.76
C GLY A 272 20.19 -1.31 -4.96
N SER A 273 20.33 -0.46 -5.99
CA SER A 273 21.12 -0.81 -7.18
C SER A 273 22.60 -1.04 -6.85
N ILE A 274 23.19 -0.25 -5.95
CA ILE A 274 24.58 -0.44 -5.49
C ILE A 274 24.71 -1.76 -4.70
N MET A 275 23.74 -2.09 -3.85
CA MET A 275 23.72 -3.34 -3.08
C MET A 275 23.62 -4.56 -4.01
N ILE A 276 22.78 -4.50 -5.05
CA ILE A 276 22.68 -5.56 -6.07
C ILE A 276 24.00 -5.69 -6.83
N GLN A 277 24.57 -4.59 -7.29
CA GLN A 277 25.84 -4.61 -8.03
C GLN A 277 26.99 -5.20 -7.20
N LYS A 278 26.98 -4.96 -5.88
CA LYS A 278 27.95 -5.53 -4.94
C LYS A 278 27.63 -6.98 -4.52
N GLY A 279 26.50 -7.53 -4.97
CA GLY A 279 26.05 -8.89 -4.62
C GLY A 279 25.60 -9.03 -3.16
N LEU A 280 25.22 -7.93 -2.52
CA LEU A 280 24.77 -7.90 -1.12
C LEU A 280 23.29 -8.29 -0.99
N ILE A 281 22.48 -7.93 -1.98
CA ILE A 281 21.06 -8.29 -2.06
C ILE A 281 20.71 -8.72 -3.49
N SER A 282 19.67 -9.51 -3.63
CA SER A 282 19.03 -9.89 -4.90
C SER A 282 17.94 -8.91 -5.31
N GLU A 283 17.52 -8.94 -6.58
CA GLU A 283 16.39 -8.15 -7.09
C GLU A 283 15.09 -8.44 -6.31
N THR A 284 14.89 -9.69 -5.89
CA THR A 284 13.74 -10.08 -5.06
C THR A 284 13.78 -9.46 -3.67
N GLU A 285 14.96 -9.36 -3.06
CA GLU A 285 15.12 -8.74 -1.74
C GLU A 285 14.99 -7.21 -1.83
N GLU A 286 15.46 -6.59 -2.91
CA GLU A 286 15.22 -5.16 -3.16
C GLU A 286 13.72 -4.86 -3.24
N GLN A 287 12.96 -5.65 -4.00
CA GLN A 287 11.51 -5.47 -4.09
C GLN A 287 10.81 -5.61 -2.73
N GLU A 288 11.23 -6.57 -1.91
CA GLU A 288 10.68 -6.75 -0.57
C GLU A 288 10.97 -5.55 0.35
N ILE A 289 12.21 -5.04 0.32
CA ILE A 289 12.58 -3.84 1.07
C ILE A 289 11.76 -2.62 0.61
N LEU A 290 11.57 -2.44 -0.69
CA LEU A 290 10.76 -1.34 -1.24
C LEU A 290 9.29 -1.44 -0.81
N LYS A 291 8.72 -2.65 -0.79
CA LYS A 291 7.36 -2.88 -0.27
C LYS A 291 7.25 -2.50 1.20
N GLN A 292 8.19 -2.96 2.03
CA GLN A 292 8.22 -2.62 3.45
C GLN A 292 8.41 -1.11 3.67
N GLN A 293 9.21 -0.46 2.84
CA GLN A 293 9.39 0.98 2.88
C GLN A 293 8.07 1.71 2.56
N ALA A 294 7.34 1.27 1.54
CA ALA A 294 6.03 1.82 1.19
C ALA A 294 5.00 1.60 2.31
N ILE A 295 4.97 0.42 2.93
CA ILE A 295 4.10 0.09 4.07
C ILE A 295 4.42 0.97 5.28
N SER A 296 5.70 1.29 5.52
CA SER A 296 6.13 2.20 6.59
C SER A 296 5.80 3.68 6.30
N GLY A 297 5.27 3.98 5.12
CA GLY A 297 5.05 5.35 4.67
C GLY A 297 6.34 6.12 4.41
N PHE A 298 7.39 5.42 3.96
CA PHE A 298 8.72 5.97 3.70
C PHE A 298 9.39 6.62 4.92
N LYS A 299 8.95 6.29 6.14
CA LYS A 299 9.59 6.76 7.39
C LYS A 299 10.88 6.01 7.68
N THR A 300 10.89 4.70 7.43
CA THR A 300 12.09 3.87 7.62
C THR A 300 12.94 3.92 6.36
N ARG A 301 14.25 4.11 6.52
CA ARG A 301 15.16 4.19 5.37
C ARG A 301 15.42 2.81 4.79
N PHE A 302 15.65 2.74 3.48
CA PHE A 302 15.97 1.48 2.78
C PHE A 302 17.09 0.70 3.48
N GLY A 303 18.19 1.38 3.83
CA GLY A 303 19.32 0.74 4.52
C GLY A 303 19.01 0.31 5.96
N GLU A 304 18.04 0.92 6.64
CA GLU A 304 17.60 0.47 7.97
C GLU A 304 16.80 -0.82 7.85
N ILE A 305 15.87 -0.90 6.90
CA ILE A 305 15.08 -2.09 6.60
C ILE A 305 15.99 -3.26 6.17
N ALA A 306 16.98 -2.99 5.34
CA ALA A 306 17.93 -4.00 4.88
C ALA A 306 18.73 -4.61 6.05
N VAL A 307 19.05 -3.81 7.07
CA VAL A 307 19.71 -4.28 8.31
C VAL A 307 18.74 -5.03 9.21
N GLU A 308 17.51 -4.55 9.37
CA GLU A 308 16.46 -5.22 10.15
C GLU A 308 16.14 -6.62 9.61
N ASN A 309 16.07 -6.74 8.28
CA ASN A 309 15.86 -8.01 7.59
C ASN A 309 17.12 -8.91 7.54
N LYS A 310 18.25 -8.44 8.08
CA LYS A 310 19.55 -9.13 8.11
C LYS A 310 20.12 -9.47 6.73
N TYR A 311 19.75 -8.68 5.71
CA TYR A 311 20.35 -8.80 4.39
C TYR A 311 21.77 -8.21 4.36
N VAL A 312 21.98 -7.13 5.12
CA VAL A 312 23.26 -6.42 5.21
C VAL A 312 23.53 -5.98 6.64
N ASP A 313 24.81 -5.76 6.97
CA ASP A 313 25.22 -5.15 8.22
C ASP A 313 25.26 -3.62 8.12
N LYS A 314 25.10 -2.95 9.27
CA LYS A 314 25.14 -1.47 9.35
C LYS A 314 26.42 -0.86 8.76
N LYS A 315 27.56 -1.56 8.90
CA LYS A 315 28.84 -1.12 8.31
C LYS A 315 28.80 -1.09 6.79
N GLU A 316 28.18 -2.10 6.18
CA GLU A 316 28.06 -2.21 4.72
C GLU A 316 27.16 -1.09 4.17
N VAL A 317 26.07 -0.77 4.88
CA VAL A 317 25.21 0.36 4.55
C VAL A 317 25.96 1.69 4.60
N ASP A 318 26.74 1.93 5.66
CA ASP A 318 27.54 3.16 5.82
C ASP A 318 28.62 3.29 4.73
N GLU A 319 29.26 2.18 4.35
CA GLU A 319 30.22 2.14 3.24
C GLU A 319 29.55 2.47 1.89
N ILE A 320 28.36 1.93 1.63
CA ILE A 320 27.59 2.21 0.41
C ILE A 320 27.16 3.66 0.34
N LEU A 321 26.65 4.22 1.45
CA LEU A 321 26.27 5.63 1.53
C LEU A 321 27.45 6.57 1.27
N THR A 322 28.65 6.17 1.72
CA THR A 322 29.88 6.92 1.48
C THR A 322 30.29 6.87 0.00
N HIS A 323 30.22 5.69 -0.62
CA HIS A 323 30.51 5.52 -2.05
C HIS A 323 29.50 6.28 -2.93
N GLN A 324 28.21 6.23 -2.62
CA GLN A 324 27.16 6.97 -3.35
C GLN A 324 27.40 8.49 -3.29
N LYS A 325 27.87 9.02 -2.14
CA LYS A 325 28.22 10.44 -2.02
C LYS A 325 29.47 10.82 -2.80
N GLN A 326 30.45 9.92 -2.91
CA GLN A 326 31.70 10.17 -3.64
C GLN A 326 31.52 10.10 -5.16
N SER A 327 30.71 9.17 -5.67
CA SER A 327 30.38 9.12 -7.10
C SER A 327 29.75 10.44 -7.56
N LEU A 328 28.86 11.02 -6.74
CA LEU A 328 28.24 12.32 -6.99
C LEU A 328 29.21 13.52 -7.01
N GLN A 329 30.36 13.45 -6.33
CA GLN A 329 31.35 14.53 -6.29
C GLN A 329 32.41 14.43 -7.41
N THR A 330 32.48 13.29 -8.09
CA THR A 330 33.50 13.04 -9.12
C THR A 330 33.07 13.59 -10.47
N ASP A 331 31.76 13.58 -10.75
CA ASP A 331 31.16 14.16 -11.96
C ASP A 331 31.24 15.71 -11.96
N GLU A 332 31.09 16.36 -10.80
CA GLU A 332 31.28 17.82 -10.63
C GLU A 332 32.70 18.30 -11.03
N LYS A 333 33.72 17.45 -10.93
CA LYS A 333 35.11 17.80 -11.28
C LYS A 333 35.45 17.56 -12.75
N GLN A 334 34.69 16.75 -13.47
CA GLN A 334 34.95 16.50 -14.90
C GLN A 334 34.30 17.56 -15.80
N GLU A 335 33.13 18.12 -15.43
CA GLU A 335 32.51 19.21 -16.19
C GLU A 335 33.27 20.54 -16.03
N GLY A 336 33.82 20.84 -14.84
CA GLY A 336 34.58 22.07 -14.59
C GLY A 336 35.94 22.17 -15.30
N TYR A 337 36.48 21.07 -15.83
CA TYR A 337 37.73 21.07 -16.60
C TYR A 337 37.52 21.21 -18.11
N SER A 338 36.33 20.90 -18.64
CA SER A 338 36.00 21.06 -20.07
C SER A 338 35.85 22.54 -20.46
N ASP A 339 35.26 23.36 -19.59
CA ASP A 339 35.01 24.78 -19.90
C ASP A 339 36.25 25.67 -19.81
N GLN A 340 37.30 25.24 -19.10
CA GLN A 340 38.56 26.00 -19.03
C GLN A 340 39.52 25.74 -20.21
N GLU A 341 39.35 24.65 -20.96
CA GLU A 341 40.16 24.36 -22.16
C GLU A 341 39.58 24.96 -23.45
N GLN A 342 38.27 25.29 -23.50
CA GLN A 342 37.67 25.97 -24.65
C GLN A 342 37.85 27.49 -24.65
N ALA A 343 38.21 28.10 -23.52
CA ALA A 343 38.52 29.53 -23.42
C ALA A 343 39.98 29.91 -23.79
N LYS A 344 40.78 28.95 -24.27
CA LYS A 344 42.20 29.15 -24.65
C LYS A 344 42.55 28.77 -26.09
N LYS A 345 41.57 28.65 -27.00
CA LYS A 345 41.82 28.52 -28.44
C LYS A 345 41.24 29.66 -29.25
#